data_AF-A0A944BG03-F1
#
_entry.id   AF-A0A944BG03-F1
#
_cell.length_a   1.000
_cell.length_b   1.000
_cell.length_c   1.000
_cell.angle_alpha   90.00
_cell.angle_beta   90.00
_cell.angle_gamma   90.00
#
_symmetry.space_group_name_H-M   'P 1'
#
loop_
_entity.id
_entity.type
_entity.pdbx_description
1 polymer ?
#
loop_
_entity_poly.entity_id
_entity_poly.type
_entity_poly.pdbx_seq_one_letter_code
_entity_poly.pdbx_strand_id
1 'polypeptide(L)'
;MNKLFNLLPKLSLWLLAAISVVITLVFFMGGGNEVEINGETWNAPNYTDLFINWAYVLGAIAILLTLGFAIVSFVKTFINEPKKAVKTLVILVVFAAIFFISWSLGSDQKMEIIGYEGTDNQGVMAKFSDMCIFTAYILFAGTILSMLVTFIISKIK
;
A
#
# COMPACT_ATOMS: atom_id res chain seq x y z
N MET A 1 -8.25 34.66 -0.15
CA MET A 1 -8.50 33.28 0.33
C MET A 1 -8.90 33.35 1.80
N ASN A 2 -10.09 32.86 2.16
CA ASN A 2 -10.61 32.90 3.53
C ASN A 2 -9.66 32.18 4.51
N LYS A 3 -9.41 32.75 5.69
CA LYS A 3 -8.57 32.15 6.74
C LYS A 3 -8.97 30.70 7.07
N LEU A 4 -10.27 30.39 6.93
CA LEU A 4 -10.86 29.06 7.15
C LEU A 4 -10.34 27.99 6.16
N PHE A 5 -10.10 28.35 4.89
CA PHE A 5 -9.55 27.43 3.90
C PHE A 5 -8.09 27.04 4.18
N ASN A 6 -7.32 27.92 4.82
CA ASN A 6 -5.93 27.64 5.18
C ASN A 6 -5.82 26.74 6.43
N LEU A 7 -6.89 26.63 7.21
CA LEU A 7 -6.95 25.80 8.42
C LEU A 7 -7.50 24.39 8.13
N LEU A 8 -8.22 24.23 7.03
CA LEU A 8 -8.90 22.99 6.63
C LEU A 8 -7.97 21.76 6.62
N PRO A 9 -6.75 21.82 6.01
CA PRO A 9 -5.84 20.67 6.01
C PRO A 9 -5.33 20.30 7.41
N LYS A 10 -5.07 21.30 8.26
CA LYS A 10 -4.62 21.06 9.64
C LYS A 10 -5.75 20.47 10.48
N LEU A 11 -6.96 21.00 10.34
CA LEU A 11 -8.13 20.54 11.05
C LEU A 11 -8.46 19.09 10.70
N SER A 12 -8.48 18.75 9.39
CA SER A 12 -8.76 17.38 8.94
C SER A 12 -7.70 16.40 9.44
N LEU A 13 -6.42 16.80 9.46
CA LEU A 13 -5.33 15.96 9.95
C LEU A 13 -5.47 15.69 11.45
N TRP A 14 -5.69 16.72 12.26
CA TRP A 14 -5.88 16.57 13.71
C TRP A 14 -7.11 15.74 14.05
N LEU A 15 -8.20 15.90 13.30
CA LEU A 15 -9.41 15.11 13.49
C LEU A 15 -9.18 13.62 13.19
N LEU A 16 -8.60 13.30 12.03
CA LEU A 16 -8.30 11.91 11.66
C LEU A 16 -7.29 11.28 12.62
N ALA A 17 -6.28 12.03 13.05
CA ALA A 17 -5.30 11.58 14.03
C ALA A 17 -5.95 11.29 15.39
N ALA A 18 -6.81 12.17 15.89
CA ALA A 18 -7.52 11.96 17.15
C ALA A 18 -8.40 10.70 17.11
N ILE A 19 -9.16 10.50 16.02
CA ILE A 19 -9.98 9.28 15.84
C ILE A 19 -9.08 8.04 15.82
N SER A 20 -7.95 8.10 15.11
CA SER A 20 -7.00 6.99 15.02
C SER A 20 -6.40 6.64 16.38
N VAL A 21 -6.06 7.64 17.20
CA VAL A 21 -5.58 7.44 18.57
C VAL A 21 -6.65 6.75 19.41
N VAL A 22 -7.90 7.22 19.37
CA VAL A 22 -9.00 6.61 20.13
C VAL A 22 -9.21 5.15 19.73
N ILE A 23 -9.27 4.85 18.42
CA ILE A 23 -9.45 3.48 17.93
C ILE A 23 -8.27 2.59 18.31
N THR A 24 -7.05 3.10 18.26
CA THR A 24 -5.84 2.38 18.70
C THR A 24 -5.89 2.09 20.20
N LEU A 25 -6.27 3.05 21.03
CA LEU A 25 -6.41 2.85 22.47
C LEU A 25 -7.47 1.79 22.78
N VAL A 26 -8.62 1.85 22.10
CA VAL A 26 -9.69 0.87 22.30
C VAL A 26 -9.27 -0.52 21.80
N PHE A 27 -8.48 -0.64 20.74
CA PHE A 27 -7.91 -1.91 20.30
C PHE A 27 -6.99 -2.55 21.36
N PHE A 28 -6.06 -1.78 21.93
CA PHE A 28 -5.09 -2.32 22.90
C PHE A 28 -5.63 -2.43 24.33
N MET A 29 -6.54 -1.54 24.73
CA MET A 29 -7.02 -1.42 26.12
C MET A 29 -8.48 -1.85 26.31
N GLY A 30 -9.19 -2.13 25.23
CA GLY A 30 -10.62 -2.50 25.26
C GLY A 30 -10.90 -3.94 25.67
N GLY A 31 -9.87 -4.70 26.09
CA GLY A 31 -9.97 -6.10 26.46
C GLY A 31 -9.99 -7.04 25.25
N GLY A 32 -10.03 -8.34 25.54
CA GLY A 32 -10.05 -9.40 24.55
C GLY A 32 -10.84 -10.61 25.03
N ASN A 33 -11.14 -11.49 24.08
CA ASN A 33 -11.87 -12.73 24.31
C ASN A 33 -10.93 -13.91 24.04
N GLU A 34 -11.07 -14.97 24.83
CA GLU A 34 -10.36 -16.22 24.58
C GLU A 34 -10.97 -16.94 23.38
N VAL A 35 -10.13 -17.30 22.43
CA VAL A 35 -10.47 -18.05 21.22
C VAL A 35 -9.57 -19.27 21.18
N GLU A 36 -10.16 -20.45 21.06
CA GLU A 36 -9.41 -21.70 20.93
C GLU A 36 -9.05 -21.94 19.47
N ILE A 37 -7.75 -22.05 19.17
CA ILE A 37 -7.24 -22.34 17.83
C ILE A 37 -6.31 -23.54 17.94
N ASN A 38 -6.72 -24.66 17.34
CA ASN A 38 -5.93 -25.89 17.28
C ASN A 38 -5.48 -26.41 18.67
N GLY A 39 -6.35 -26.30 19.69
CA GLY A 39 -6.09 -26.75 21.07
C GLY A 39 -5.30 -25.78 21.94
N GLU A 40 -4.93 -24.59 21.44
CA GLU A 40 -4.36 -23.52 22.25
C GLU A 40 -5.34 -22.34 22.40
N THR A 41 -5.44 -21.79 23.60
CA THR A 41 -6.28 -20.63 23.90
C THR A 41 -5.52 -19.33 23.63
N TRP A 42 -6.00 -18.55 22.66
CA TRP A 42 -5.46 -17.24 22.29
C TRP A 42 -6.36 -16.13 22.83
N ASN A 43 -5.78 -15.06 23.37
CA ASN A 43 -6.55 -13.88 23.75
C ASN A 43 -6.60 -12.90 22.57
N ALA A 44 -7.75 -12.85 21.87
CA ALA A 44 -7.97 -12.01 20.72
C ALA A 44 -8.56 -10.64 21.12
N PRO A 45 -7.98 -9.51 20.70
CA PRO A 45 -8.53 -8.18 21.02
C PRO A 45 -9.93 -7.98 20.45
N ASN A 46 -10.84 -7.43 21.27
CA ASN A 46 -12.26 -7.29 20.92
C ASN A 46 -12.53 -6.32 19.77
N TYR A 47 -11.65 -5.35 19.56
CA TYR A 47 -11.83 -4.27 18.59
C TYR A 47 -10.93 -4.41 17.37
N THR A 48 -10.48 -5.64 17.07
CA THR A 48 -9.65 -5.94 15.90
C THR A 48 -10.33 -5.51 14.60
N ASP A 49 -11.61 -5.84 14.42
CA ASP A 49 -12.37 -5.46 13.23
C ASP A 49 -12.48 -3.95 13.06
N LEU A 50 -12.75 -3.22 14.15
CA LEU A 50 -12.83 -1.76 14.11
C LEU A 50 -11.48 -1.15 13.70
N PHE A 51 -10.38 -1.67 14.26
CA PHE A 51 -9.03 -1.20 13.97
C PHE A 51 -8.66 -1.44 12.50
N ILE A 52 -8.90 -2.65 11.99
CA ILE A 52 -8.62 -3.02 10.59
C ILE A 52 -9.50 -2.21 9.62
N ASN A 53 -10.81 -2.09 9.90
CA ASN A 53 -11.71 -1.32 9.07
C ASN A 53 -11.33 0.16 9.02
N TRP A 54 -10.89 0.74 10.14
CA TRP A 54 -10.39 2.12 10.16
C TRP A 54 -9.12 2.28 9.32
N ALA A 55 -8.19 1.32 9.37
CA ALA A 55 -7.02 1.30 8.51
C ALA A 55 -7.41 1.25 7.02
N TYR A 56 -8.42 0.45 6.65
CA TYR A 56 -8.94 0.42 5.28
C TYR A 56 -9.56 1.74 4.85
N VAL A 57 -10.33 2.41 5.73
CA VAL A 57 -10.90 3.74 5.43
C VAL A 57 -9.80 4.75 5.17
N LEU A 58 -8.79 4.83 6.05
CA LEU A 58 -7.66 5.74 5.89
C LEU A 58 -6.86 5.43 4.62
N GLY A 59 -6.61 4.15 4.35
CA GLY A 59 -5.92 3.69 3.15
C GLY A 59 -6.69 4.05 1.87
N ALA A 60 -8.01 3.83 1.84
CA ALA A 60 -8.85 4.18 0.70
C ALA A 60 -8.85 5.70 0.44
N ILE A 61 -8.98 6.52 1.49
CA ILE A 61 -8.88 7.98 1.37
C ILE A 61 -7.50 8.38 0.81
N ALA A 62 -6.43 7.80 1.33
CA ALA A 62 -5.07 8.08 0.88
C ALA A 62 -4.87 7.72 -0.61
N ILE A 63 -5.36 6.55 -1.05
CA ILE A 63 -5.31 6.13 -2.45
C ILE A 63 -6.09 7.10 -3.33
N LEU A 64 -7.34 7.44 -2.97
CA LEU A 64 -8.18 8.35 -3.75
C LEU A 64 -7.54 9.74 -3.90
N LEU A 65 -7.02 10.31 -2.81
CA LEU A 65 -6.34 11.60 -2.85
C LEU A 65 -5.06 11.54 -3.67
N THR A 66 -4.25 10.49 -3.49
CA THR A 66 -2.98 10.32 -4.23
C THR A 66 -3.23 10.21 -5.73
N LEU A 67 -4.20 9.38 -6.15
CA LEU A 67 -4.58 9.25 -7.55
C LEU A 67 -5.17 10.56 -8.10
N GLY A 68 -6.03 11.22 -7.32
CA GLY A 68 -6.59 12.52 -7.71
C GLY A 68 -5.52 13.58 -7.95
N PHE A 69 -4.56 13.73 -7.03
CA PHE A 69 -3.45 14.65 -7.20
C PHE A 69 -2.51 14.24 -8.32
N ALA A 70 -2.27 12.94 -8.51
CA ALA A 70 -1.46 12.43 -9.61
C ALA A 70 -2.08 12.80 -10.97
N ILE A 71 -3.40 12.62 -11.14
CA ILE A 71 -4.12 12.98 -12.37
C ILE A 71 -4.05 14.49 -12.60
N VAL A 72 -4.35 15.32 -11.58
CA VAL A 72 -4.30 16.78 -11.71
C VAL A 72 -2.89 17.25 -12.06
N SER A 73 -1.87 16.70 -11.42
CA SER A 73 -0.46 16.98 -11.69
C SER A 73 -0.08 16.59 -13.11
N PHE A 74 -0.51 15.40 -13.55
CA PHE A 74 -0.27 14.90 -14.90
C PHE A 74 -0.91 15.79 -15.96
N VAL A 75 -2.19 16.15 -15.81
CA VAL A 75 -2.90 17.04 -16.76
C VAL A 75 -2.22 18.40 -16.85
N LYS A 76 -1.86 19.01 -15.71
CA LYS A 76 -1.13 20.29 -15.72
C LYS A 76 0.23 20.17 -16.43
N THR A 77 0.98 19.10 -16.15
CA THR A 77 2.27 18.86 -16.79
C THR A 77 2.11 18.58 -18.29
N PHE A 78 1.04 17.90 -18.70
CA PHE A 78 0.76 17.61 -20.11
C PHE A 78 0.46 18.88 -20.91
N ILE A 79 -0.32 19.81 -20.35
CA ILE A 79 -0.65 21.09 -20.99
C ILE A 79 0.59 22.00 -21.08
N ASN A 80 1.34 22.12 -19.98
CA ASN A 80 2.43 23.10 -19.89
C ASN A 80 3.76 22.59 -20.47
N GLU A 81 4.05 21.30 -20.32
CA GLU A 81 5.33 20.67 -20.66
C GLU A 81 5.13 19.25 -21.24
N PRO A 82 4.57 19.12 -22.46
CA PRO A 82 4.15 17.83 -23.01
C PRO A 82 5.32 16.83 -23.13
N LYS A 83 6.53 17.29 -23.46
CA LYS A 83 7.73 16.43 -23.53
C LYS A 83 8.07 15.79 -22.18
N LYS A 84 7.89 16.53 -21.08
CA LYS A 84 8.14 16.03 -19.72
C LYS A 84 7.05 15.06 -19.28
N ALA A 85 5.79 15.38 -19.59
CA ALA A 85 4.66 14.49 -19.30
C ALA A 85 4.81 13.12 -19.97
N VAL A 86 5.23 13.07 -21.24
CA VAL A 86 5.49 11.82 -21.95
C VAL A 86 6.60 11.01 -21.28
N LYS A 87 7.69 11.65 -20.82
CA LYS A 87 8.75 10.97 -20.08
C LYS A 87 8.23 10.32 -18.78
N THR A 88 7.35 10.99 -18.06
CA THR A 88 6.71 10.44 -16.86
C THR A 88 5.78 9.27 -17.19
N LEU A 89 5.07 9.30 -18.33
CA LEU A 89 4.26 8.17 -18.78
C LEU A 89 5.09 6.92 -19.05
N VAL A 90 6.28 7.06 -19.66
CA VAL A 90 7.16 5.92 -19.92
C VAL A 90 7.50 5.18 -18.62
N ILE A 91 7.80 5.92 -17.55
CA ILE A 91 8.08 5.32 -16.24
C ILE A 91 6.86 4.57 -15.70
N LEU A 92 5.66 5.16 -15.81
CA LEU A 92 4.42 4.50 -15.37
C LEU A 92 4.13 3.22 -16.18
N VAL A 93 4.39 3.24 -17.49
CA VAL A 93 4.22 2.06 -18.36
C VAL A 93 5.19 0.95 -17.95
N VAL A 94 6.46 1.28 -17.68
CA VAL A 94 7.44 0.30 -17.19
C VAL A 94 6.99 -0.28 -15.85
N PHE A 95 6.48 0.54 -14.94
CA PHE A 95 5.98 0.07 -13.64
C PHE A 95 4.75 -0.84 -13.78
N ALA A 96 3.81 -0.47 -14.66
CA ALA A 96 2.64 -1.31 -14.97
C ALA A 96 3.04 -2.64 -15.63
N ALA A 97 4.06 -2.64 -16.49
CA ALA A 97 4.60 -3.86 -17.09
C ALA A 97 5.21 -4.78 -16.02
N ILE A 98 5.94 -4.24 -15.05
CA ILE A 98 6.47 -5.03 -13.91
C ILE A 98 5.32 -5.65 -13.13
N PHE A 99 4.29 -4.88 -12.77
CA PHE A 99 3.10 -5.43 -12.10
C PHE A 99 2.43 -6.54 -12.90
N PHE A 100 2.27 -6.36 -14.21
CA PHE A 100 1.67 -7.39 -15.06
C PHE A 100 2.50 -8.68 -15.11
N ILE A 101 3.83 -8.57 -15.21
CA ILE A 101 4.74 -9.71 -15.17
C ILE A 101 4.67 -10.40 -13.80
N SER A 102 4.78 -9.63 -12.72
CA SER A 102 4.69 -10.14 -11.35
C SER A 102 3.36 -10.83 -11.07
N TRP A 103 2.24 -10.28 -11.55
CA TRP A 103 0.94 -10.92 -11.48
C TRP A 103 0.92 -12.23 -12.27
N SER A 104 1.49 -12.25 -13.46
CA SER A 104 1.52 -13.45 -14.31
C SER A 104 2.34 -14.59 -13.71
N LEU A 105 3.35 -14.26 -12.88
CA LEU A 105 4.14 -15.24 -12.12
C LEU A 105 3.46 -15.71 -10.82
N GLY A 106 2.47 -14.97 -10.32
CA GLY A 106 1.75 -15.30 -9.09
C GLY A 106 0.87 -16.54 -9.21
N SER A 107 0.81 -17.31 -8.12
CA SER A 107 0.00 -18.51 -7.99
C SER A 107 -1.38 -18.18 -7.42
N ASP A 108 -2.39 -18.88 -7.93
CA ASP A 108 -3.76 -18.86 -7.41
C ASP A 108 -4.09 -20.09 -6.55
N GLN A 109 -3.13 -21.01 -6.37
CA GLN A 109 -3.32 -22.21 -5.57
C GLN A 109 -3.48 -21.89 -4.10
N LYS A 110 -4.30 -22.70 -3.41
CA LYS A 110 -4.53 -22.57 -1.97
C LYS A 110 -3.24 -22.87 -1.20
N MET A 111 -2.84 -21.91 -0.36
CA MET A 111 -1.73 -22.08 0.57
C MET A 111 -2.26 -22.56 1.92
N GLU A 112 -1.86 -23.74 2.37
CA GLU A 112 -2.28 -24.26 3.67
C GLU A 112 -1.61 -23.46 4.80
N ILE A 113 -2.41 -22.67 5.51
CA ILE A 113 -1.99 -21.86 6.64
C ILE A 113 -2.67 -22.43 7.88
N ILE A 114 -1.85 -22.77 8.89
CA ILE A 114 -2.34 -23.32 10.16
C ILE A 114 -3.26 -22.30 10.82
N GLY A 115 -4.48 -22.73 11.17
CA GLY A 115 -5.47 -21.88 11.86
C GLY A 115 -6.19 -20.86 10.96
N TYR A 116 -6.07 -20.95 9.63
CA TYR A 116 -6.78 -20.06 8.70
C TYR A 116 -7.78 -20.83 7.83
N GLU A 117 -9.07 -20.56 8.03
CA GLU A 117 -10.17 -21.17 7.26
C GLU A 117 -10.77 -20.24 6.19
N GLY A 118 -10.24 -19.02 6.05
CA GLY A 118 -10.72 -18.07 5.05
C GLY A 118 -10.33 -18.43 3.62
N THR A 119 -10.73 -17.58 2.67
CA THR A 119 -10.50 -17.78 1.23
C THR A 119 -9.47 -16.83 0.62
N ASP A 120 -8.82 -15.99 1.42
CA ASP A 120 -7.90 -14.95 0.93
C ASP A 120 -6.50 -15.51 0.59
N ASN A 121 -6.22 -16.75 1.01
CA ASN A 121 -4.99 -17.50 0.72
C ASN A 121 -5.07 -18.31 -0.59
N GLN A 122 -6.03 -18.00 -1.45
CA GLN A 122 -6.20 -18.62 -2.77
C GLN A 122 -6.76 -17.61 -3.79
N GLY A 123 -6.76 -17.97 -5.06
CA GLY A 123 -7.37 -17.17 -6.11
C GLY A 123 -6.74 -15.79 -6.28
N VAL A 124 -7.59 -14.77 -6.42
CA VAL A 124 -7.19 -13.37 -6.75
C VAL A 124 -6.36 -12.74 -5.62
N MET A 125 -6.69 -12.97 -4.36
CA MET A 125 -6.00 -12.34 -3.23
C MET A 125 -4.61 -12.93 -3.00
N ALA A 126 -4.46 -14.25 -3.16
CA ALA A 126 -3.14 -14.90 -3.17
C ALA A 126 -2.27 -14.33 -4.30
N LYS A 127 -2.84 -14.26 -5.52
CA LYS A 127 -2.12 -13.74 -6.69
C LYS A 127 -1.74 -12.28 -6.57
N PHE A 128 -2.57 -11.46 -5.92
CA PHE A 128 -2.27 -10.06 -5.61
C PHE A 128 -1.10 -9.94 -4.62
N SER A 129 -1.07 -10.81 -3.60
CA SER A 129 0.03 -10.86 -2.64
C SER A 129 1.34 -11.24 -3.33
N ASP A 130 1.32 -12.27 -4.18
CA ASP A 130 2.46 -12.67 -4.99
C ASP A 130 2.94 -11.56 -5.93
N MET A 131 2.01 -10.86 -6.59
CA MET A 131 2.35 -9.70 -7.43
C MET A 131 3.14 -8.64 -6.63
N CYS A 132 2.70 -8.33 -5.42
CA CYS A 132 3.38 -7.37 -4.55
C CYS A 132 4.80 -7.85 -4.18
N ILE A 133 4.93 -9.13 -3.79
CA ILE A 133 6.21 -9.74 -3.41
C ILE A 133 7.18 -9.77 -4.60
N PHE A 134 6.75 -10.30 -5.75
CA PHE A 134 7.59 -10.37 -6.95
C PHE A 134 7.98 -8.98 -7.45
N THR A 135 7.07 -8.00 -7.39
CA THR A 135 7.42 -6.63 -7.77
C THR A 135 8.50 -6.08 -6.84
N ALA A 136 8.36 -6.28 -5.53
CA ALA A 136 9.36 -5.86 -4.55
C ALA A 136 10.73 -6.51 -4.85
N TYR A 137 10.77 -7.81 -5.17
CA TYR A 137 12.01 -8.50 -5.54
C TYR A 137 12.63 -7.96 -6.83
N ILE A 138 11.84 -7.74 -7.88
CA ILE A 138 12.33 -7.18 -9.15
C ILE A 138 12.92 -5.78 -8.94
N LEU A 139 12.22 -4.91 -8.20
CA LEU A 139 12.68 -3.56 -7.93
C LEU A 139 13.92 -3.54 -7.02
N PHE A 140 13.97 -4.43 -6.03
CA PHE A 140 15.12 -4.57 -5.14
C PHE A 140 16.37 -5.03 -5.90
N ALA A 141 16.24 -6.08 -6.72
CA ALA A 141 17.32 -6.55 -7.58
C ALA A 141 17.76 -5.47 -8.59
N GLY A 142 16.79 -4.79 -9.22
CA GLY A 142 17.04 -3.67 -10.12
C GLY A 142 17.79 -2.52 -9.44
N THR A 143 17.47 -2.23 -8.18
CA THR A 143 18.17 -1.22 -7.37
C THR A 143 19.62 -1.62 -7.12
N ILE A 144 19.87 -2.85 -6.66
CA ILE A 144 21.24 -3.36 -6.46
C ILE A 144 22.04 -3.30 -7.77
N LEU A 145 21.48 -3.79 -8.88
CA LEU A 145 22.13 -3.74 -10.19
C LEU A 145 22.46 -2.31 -10.62
N SER A 146 21.52 -1.37 -10.42
CA SER A 146 21.73 0.04 -10.75
C SER A 146 22.88 0.66 -9.95
N MET A 147 23.02 0.30 -8.66
CA MET A 147 24.14 0.74 -7.82
C MET A 147 25.47 0.21 -8.32
N LEU A 148 25.54 -1.09 -8.64
CA LEU A 148 26.76 -1.73 -9.15
C LEU A 148 27.20 -1.14 -10.50
N VAL A 149 26.25 -0.96 -11.43
CA VAL A 149 26.52 -0.36 -12.75
C VAL A 149 27.04 1.06 -12.58
N THR A 150 26.41 1.86 -11.72
CA THR A 150 26.83 3.24 -11.45
C THR A 150 28.22 3.28 -10.84
N PHE A 151 28.52 2.38 -9.89
CA PHE A 151 29.85 2.25 -9.29
C PHE A 151 30.92 1.95 -10.35
N ILE A 152 30.69 0.98 -11.25
CA ILE A 152 31.64 0.64 -12.32
C ILE A 152 31.85 1.83 -13.26
N ILE A 153 30.78 2.48 -13.73
CA ILE A 153 30.87 3.65 -14.61
C ILE A 153 31.66 4.78 -13.93
N SER A 154 31.45 5.01 -12.63
CA SER A 154 32.16 6.05 -11.87
C SER A 154 33.65 5.78 -11.67
N LYS A 155 34.09 4.52 -11.85
CA LYS A 155 35.51 4.11 -11.77
C LYS A 155 36.21 4.15 -13.13
N ILE A 156 35.46 4.08 -14.21
CA ILE A 156 35.98 4.11 -15.59
C ILE A 156 36.11 5.55 -16.10
N LYS A 157 35.27 6.47 -15.64
CA LYS A 157 35.43 7.92 -15.81
C LYS A 157 36.41 8.50 -14.80
#